data_AF-A0A527ZAK2-F1
#
_entry.id   AF-A0A527ZAK2-F1
#
_cell.length_a   1.000
_cell.length_b   1.000
_cell.length_c   1.000
_cell.angle_alpha   90.00
_cell.angle_beta   90.00
_cell.angle_gamma   90.00
#
_symmetry.space_group_name_H-M   'P 1'
#
loop_
_entity.id
_entity.type
_entity.pdbx_description
1 polymer ?
#
loop_
_entity_poly.entity_id
_entity_poly.type
_entity_poly.pdbx_seq_one_letter_code
_entity_poly.pdbx_strand_id
1 'polypeptide(L)' 'ALKSGETLLVHGGSSGIGTTAIQLASAFGAYVITTAGSQEKCDACLKLGADRAINYREEDFVAAVKEATGG' A
#
# COMPACT_ATOMS: atom_id res chain seq x y z
N ALA A 1 15.44 -9.91 -0.08
CA ALA A 1 14.95 -8.77 -0.86
C ALA A 1 13.55 -9.11 -1.36
N LEU A 2 12.68 -8.11 -1.50
CA LEU A 2 11.34 -8.28 -2.06
C LEU A 2 11.47 -8.70 -3.53
N LYS A 3 10.66 -9.66 -3.97
CA LYS A 3 10.66 -10.19 -5.33
C LYS A 3 9.41 -9.77 -6.08
N SER A 4 9.51 -9.76 -7.41
CA SER A 4 8.35 -9.54 -8.26
C SER A 4 7.26 -10.58 -7.99
N GLY A 5 6.01 -10.14 -7.92
CA GLY A 5 4.85 -10.96 -7.59
C GLY A 5 4.62 -11.20 -6.09
N GLU A 6 5.55 -10.82 -5.21
CA GLU A 6 5.27 -10.81 -3.76
C GLU A 6 4.32 -9.64 -3.41
N THR A 7 3.55 -9.79 -2.34
CA THR A 7 2.70 -8.71 -1.82
C THR A 7 3.38 -8.05 -0.62
N LEU A 8 3.36 -6.71 -0.58
CA LEU A 8 3.83 -5.91 0.54
C LEU A 8 2.68 -5.07 1.11
N LEU A 9 2.45 -5.16 2.42
CA LEU A 9 1.58 -4.24 3.15
C LEU A 9 2.41 -3.19 3.88
N VAL A 10 2.20 -1.91 3.57
CA VAL A 10 2.87 -0.76 4.19
C VAL A 10 1.89 0.03 5.05
N HIS A 11 2.10 0.05 6.36
CA HIS A 11 1.32 0.93 7.24
C HIS A 11 1.86 2.37 7.21
N GLY A 12 0.94 3.35 7.11
CA GLY A 12 1.32 4.76 7.07
C GLY A 12 2.05 5.14 5.77
N GLY A 13 1.48 4.77 4.62
CA GLY A 13 2.08 4.95 3.29
C GLY A 13 2.51 6.38 2.96
N SER A 14 1.81 7.37 3.49
CA SER A 14 2.12 8.79 3.26
C SER A 14 3.23 9.36 4.17
N SER A 15 3.92 8.52 4.94
CA SER A 15 5.08 8.91 5.76
C SER A 15 6.38 8.79 4.96
N GLY A 16 7.48 9.42 5.39
CA GLY A 16 8.75 9.35 4.64
C GLY A 16 9.28 7.93 4.42
N ILE A 17 9.08 7.03 5.39
CA ILE A 17 9.43 5.60 5.24
C ILE A 17 8.42 4.92 4.31
N GLY A 18 7.13 5.19 4.49
CA GLY A 18 6.06 4.62 3.67
C GLY A 18 6.22 4.95 2.19
N THR A 19 6.48 6.21 1.85
CA THR A 19 6.66 6.65 0.47
C THR A 19 7.88 6.01 -0.18
N THR A 20 8.95 5.81 0.59
CA THR A 20 10.15 5.12 0.12
C THR A 20 9.88 3.64 -0.11
N ALA A 21 9.19 2.98 0.82
CA ALA A 21 8.82 1.57 0.72
C ALA A 21 7.93 1.31 -0.50
N ILE A 22 6.92 2.15 -0.74
CA ILE A 22 6.01 2.04 -1.89
C ILE A 22 6.79 2.09 -3.20
N GLN A 23 7.62 3.13 -3.38
CA GLN A 23 8.38 3.31 -4.62
C GLN A 23 9.36 2.18 -4.89
N LEU A 24 10.10 1.73 -3.86
CA LEU A 24 11.04 0.62 -3.99
C LEU A 24 10.33 -0.70 -4.31
N ALA A 25 9.22 -1.00 -3.63
CA ALA A 25 8.48 -2.23 -3.83
C ALA A 25 7.81 -2.28 -5.22
N SER A 26 7.23 -1.16 -5.65
CA SER A 26 6.69 -0.99 -7.00
C SER A 26 7.78 -1.17 -8.06
N ALA A 27 8.97 -0.57 -7.87
CA ALA A 27 10.11 -0.76 -8.77
C ALA A 27 10.63 -2.21 -8.82
N PHE A 28 10.41 -3.01 -7.76
CA PHE A 28 10.73 -4.43 -7.74
C PHE A 28 9.61 -5.33 -8.30
N GLY A 29 8.50 -4.74 -8.76
CA GLY A 29 7.37 -5.46 -9.34
C GLY A 29 6.56 -6.25 -8.32
N ALA A 30 6.57 -5.82 -7.06
CA ALA A 30 5.70 -6.35 -6.01
C ALA A 30 4.31 -5.69 -6.07
N TYR A 31 3.29 -6.37 -5.54
CA TYR A 31 1.96 -5.81 -5.34
C TYR A 31 1.92 -5.06 -4.00
N VAL A 32 1.74 -3.74 -4.05
CA VAL A 32 1.88 -2.85 -2.90
C VAL A 32 0.52 -2.43 -2.39
N ILE A 33 0.18 -2.88 -1.19
CA ILE A 33 -0.97 -2.42 -0.42
C ILE A 33 -0.47 -1.45 0.65
N THR A 34 -1.18 -0.35 0.89
CA THR A 34 -0.83 0.59 1.94
C THR A 34 -2.03 1.15 2.68
N THR A 35 -1.80 1.64 3.90
CA THR A 35 -2.81 2.35 4.69
C THR A 35 -2.45 3.83 4.86
N ALA A 36 -3.44 4.71 4.78
CA ALA A 36 -3.29 6.13 5.11
C ALA A 36 -4.54 6.70 5.79
N GLY A 37 -4.40 7.87 6.42
CA GLY A 37 -5.44 8.42 7.31
C GLY A 37 -6.44 9.38 6.67
N SER A 38 -6.43 9.51 5.33
CA SER A 38 -7.39 10.31 4.56
C SER A 38 -7.36 9.88 3.09
N GLN A 39 -8.42 10.18 2.34
CA GLN A 39 -8.49 9.89 0.91
C GLN A 39 -7.36 10.58 0.12
N GLU A 40 -7.08 11.85 0.40
CA GLU A 40 -5.99 12.60 -0.23
C GLU A 40 -4.63 11.92 -0.07
N LYS A 41 -4.36 11.37 1.13
CA LYS A 41 -3.12 10.62 1.40
C LYS A 41 -3.10 9.28 0.69
N CYS A 42 -4.25 8.62 0.54
CA CYS A 42 -4.36 7.39 -0.25
C CYS A 42 -4.06 7.67 -1.73
N ASP A 43 -4.65 8.72 -2.30
CA ASP A 43 -4.40 9.14 -3.68
C ASP A 43 -2.93 9.48 -3.92
N ALA A 44 -2.26 10.11 -2.94
CA ALA A 44 -0.82 10.35 -2.98
C ALA A 44 -0.03 9.03 -3.01
N CYS A 45 -0.42 8.03 -2.21
CA CYS A 45 0.23 6.72 -2.22
C CYS A 45 0.07 5.98 -3.55
N LEU A 46 -1.12 6.05 -4.17
CA LEU A 46 -1.38 5.45 -5.48
C LEU A 46 -0.47 6.07 -6.55
N LYS A 47 -0.30 7.41 -6.53
CA LYS A 47 0.63 8.11 -7.43
C LYS A 47 2.11 7.71 -7.23
N LEU A 48 2.47 7.23 -6.05
CA LEU A 48 3.82 6.74 -5.73
C LEU A 48 4.07 5.29 -6.18
N GLY A 49 3.05 4.59 -6.68
CA GLY A 49 3.15 3.21 -7.15
C GLY A 49 2.51 2.17 -6.23
N ALA A 50 1.68 2.58 -5.26
CA ALA A 50 0.85 1.62 -4.54
C ALA A 50 -0.26 1.11 -5.46
N ASP A 51 -0.51 -0.20 -5.45
CA ASP A 51 -1.61 -0.82 -6.19
C ASP A 51 -2.95 -0.67 -5.46
N ARG A 52 -2.93 -0.67 -4.12
CA ARG A 52 -4.10 -0.43 -3.26
C ARG A 52 -3.74 0.47 -2.09
N ALA A 53 -4.51 1.54 -1.91
CA ALA A 53 -4.40 2.42 -0.75
C ALA A 53 -5.71 2.41 0.04
N ILE A 54 -5.62 2.10 1.34
CA ILE A 54 -6.77 1.91 2.23
C ILE A 54 -6.83 3.10 3.19
N ASN A 55 -7.95 3.81 3.18
CA ASN A 55 -8.24 4.79 4.22
C ASN A 55 -8.71 4.05 5.47
N TYR A 56 -7.78 3.80 6.42
CA TYR A 56 -8.07 2.98 7.60
C TYR A 56 -9.11 3.58 8.57
N ARG A 57 -9.56 4.81 8.30
CA ARG A 57 -10.64 5.46 9.05
C ARG A 57 -12.04 5.15 8.50
N GLU A 58 -12.10 4.69 7.26
CA GLU A 58 -13.35 4.44 6.51
C GLU A 58 -13.51 2.96 6.15
N GLU A 59 -12.41 2.21 6.09
CA GLU A 59 -12.38 0.81 5.69
C GLU A 59 -11.53 -0.01 6.68
N ASP A 60 -11.96 -1.24 6.96
CA ASP A 60 -11.16 -2.21 7.72
C ASP A 60 -10.04 -2.75 6.82
N PHE A 61 -8.81 -2.35 7.12
CA PHE A 61 -7.66 -2.77 6.32
C PHE A 61 -7.40 -4.28 6.37
N VAL A 62 -7.80 -4.99 7.44
CA VAL A 62 -7.62 -6.45 7.51
C VAL A 62 -8.52 -7.13 6.50
N ALA A 63 -9.78 -6.72 6.44
CA ALA A 63 -10.73 -7.22 5.45
C ALA A 63 -10.28 -6.89 4.02
N ALA A 64 -9.88 -5.64 3.78
CA ALA A 64 -9.42 -5.17 2.48
C ALA A 64 -8.16 -5.90 1.99
N VAL A 65 -7.21 -6.19 2.89
CA VAL A 65 -6.00 -6.95 2.55
C VAL A 65 -6.36 -8.39 2.19
N LYS A 66 -7.20 -9.06 2.97
CA LYS A 66 -7.66 -10.43 2.65
C LYS A 66 -8.37 -10.50 1.31
N GLU A 67 -9.21 -9.52 1.00
CA GLU A 67 -9.87 -9.42 -0.32
C GLU A 67 -8.84 -9.27 -1.43
N ALA A 68 -7.86 -8.37 -1.26
CA ALA A 68 -6.83 -8.11 -2.26
C ALA A 68 -5.87 -9.29 -2.48
N THR A 69 -5.67 -10.15 -1.48
CA THR A 69 -4.73 -11.29 -1.56
C THR A 69 -5.41 -12.66 -1.70
N GLY A 70 -6.74 -12.73 -1.64
CA GLY A 70 -7.49 -13.98 -1.73
C GLY A 70 -7.49 -14.85 -0.45
N GLY A 71 -7.23 -14.25 0.72
CA GLY A 71 -7.24 -14.94 2.02
C GLY A 71 -5.95 -14.85 2.80
#